data_AF-A0A323U6L1-F1
#
_entry.id   AF-A0A323U6L1-F1
#
_cell.length_a   1.000
_cell.length_b   1.000
_cell.length_c   1.000
_cell.angle_alpha   90.00
_cell.angle_beta   90.00
_cell.angle_gamma   90.00
#
_symmetry.space_group_name_H-M   'P 1'
#
loop_
_entity.id
_entity.type
_entity.pdbx_description
1 polymer ?
#
loop_
_entity_poly.entity_id
_entity_poly.type
_entity_poly.pdbx_seq_one_letter_code
_entity_poly.pdbx_strand_id
1 'polypeptide(L)'
;MTGRYVLTSNCLQTGSMHLTRSVRQFLKQNQPKVRFRDEDGEVYEAPVDWAANQITGLGGYYAKRRLGVNEAIHLRLEGEEILLEAASLKPPRPRAVSEEPGSRREAERSVPKVEAGPPKRIRVTPYPKEVLYPHTPAPLEPPGFAHELERLGFSRETGGPPWRFRAALGRRTYSIALLRLGEGNVMELQELRSSGAVRYAGIVAPESLREEALREARSLGVSYVSPEALQKLSRLRSVFPLGALDVERMLQAGRLDVEALEGLENEISGLLGERAAFSAVLLCLAEVPSQKVFLLADVMEGVGEMGLEADSVRQILEVLCGPPFLMLKRLSPGEYLMRSSVEAALEELAQYAQFVGMRLGATVG
;
A
#
# COMPACT_ATOMS: atom_id res chain seq x y z
N MET A 1 11.67 -22.75 17.94
CA MET A 1 11.33 -21.70 16.93
C MET A 1 9.86 -21.90 16.53
N THR A 2 9.08 -20.84 16.28
CA THR A 2 7.65 -20.96 15.97
C THR A 2 7.32 -20.44 14.57
N GLY A 3 6.57 -21.21 13.79
CA GLY A 3 6.07 -20.85 12.47
C GLY A 3 4.54 -20.88 12.43
N ARG A 4 3.93 -20.08 11.55
CA ARG A 4 2.49 -20.14 11.27
C ARG A 4 2.31 -20.55 9.81
N TYR A 5 1.52 -21.59 9.58
CA TYR A 5 1.17 -22.08 8.25
C TYR A 5 -0.32 -21.89 8.01
N VAL A 6 -0.72 -21.37 6.85
CA VAL A 6 -2.13 -21.22 6.48
C VAL A 6 -2.48 -22.26 5.42
N LEU A 7 -3.53 -23.05 5.67
CA LEU A 7 -3.96 -24.11 4.78
C LEU A 7 -4.69 -23.55 3.55
N THR A 8 -4.28 -24.00 2.37
CA THR A 8 -5.00 -23.75 1.11
C THR A 8 -5.86 -24.96 0.74
N SER A 9 -6.77 -24.79 -0.21
CA SER A 9 -7.57 -25.90 -0.77
C SER A 9 -6.70 -27.06 -1.26
N ASN A 10 -5.56 -26.76 -1.90
CA ASN A 10 -4.63 -27.77 -2.40
C ASN A 10 -3.95 -28.56 -1.26
N CYS A 11 -3.62 -27.89 -0.15
CA CYS A 11 -3.02 -28.56 1.03
C CYS A 11 -3.98 -29.60 1.62
N LEU A 12 -5.27 -29.27 1.71
CA LEU A 12 -6.30 -30.16 2.23
C LEU A 12 -6.58 -31.35 1.30
N GLN A 13 -6.61 -31.12 -0.01
CA GLN A 13 -6.87 -32.17 -1.00
C GLN A 13 -5.72 -33.18 -1.10
N THR A 14 -4.48 -32.70 -1.06
CA THR A 14 -3.28 -33.53 -1.25
C THR A 14 -2.69 -34.03 0.08
N GLY A 15 -3.18 -33.53 1.22
CA GLY A 15 -2.61 -33.83 2.53
C GLY A 15 -1.16 -33.36 2.66
N SER A 16 -0.81 -32.27 1.96
CA SER A 16 0.54 -31.73 1.88
C SER A 16 0.66 -30.37 2.58
N MET A 17 1.90 -29.96 2.82
CA MET A 17 2.27 -28.65 3.35
C MET A 17 3.49 -28.16 2.58
N HIS A 18 3.51 -26.89 2.16
CA HIS A 18 4.70 -26.30 1.57
C HIS A 18 5.80 -26.10 2.61
N LEU A 19 7.04 -26.36 2.18
CA LEU A 19 8.24 -26.10 2.99
C LEU A 19 8.43 -24.58 3.16
N THR A 20 7.94 -24.04 4.28
CA THR A 20 8.17 -22.65 4.67
C THR A 20 9.64 -22.40 5.02
N ARG A 21 10.08 -21.13 4.95
CA ARG A 21 11.47 -20.74 5.29
C ARG A 21 11.88 -21.24 6.69
N SER A 22 11.00 -21.13 7.68
CA SER A 22 11.26 -21.57 9.06
C SER A 22 11.48 -23.08 9.16
N VAL A 23 10.66 -23.87 8.45
CA VAL A 23 10.81 -25.33 8.42
C VAL A 23 12.10 -25.73 7.68
N ARG A 24 12.43 -25.08 6.56
CA ARG A 24 13.68 -25.35 5.83
C ARG A 24 14.95 -25.03 6.61
N GLN A 25 14.93 -24.00 7.44
CA GLN A 25 16.06 -23.64 8.30
C GLN A 25 16.25 -24.63 9.47
N PHE A 26 15.15 -25.25 9.92
CA PHE A 26 15.17 -26.23 11.00
C PHE A 26 15.61 -27.62 10.52
N LEU A 27 15.17 -28.03 9.32
CA LEU A 27 15.59 -29.30 8.73
C LEU A 27 17.03 -29.24 8.27
N LYS A 28 17.83 -30.26 8.60
CA LYS A 28 19.16 -30.43 7.99
C LYS A 28 18.99 -30.63 6.48
N GLN A 29 19.83 -29.98 5.68
CA GLN A 29 19.77 -30.12 4.21
C GLN A 29 19.73 -31.60 3.82
N ASN A 30 18.79 -31.97 2.94
CA ASN A 30 18.55 -33.33 2.44
C ASN A 30 18.03 -34.36 3.46
N GLN A 31 17.43 -33.93 4.57
CA GLN A 31 16.71 -34.85 5.45
C GLN A 31 15.47 -35.43 4.76
N PRO A 32 15.32 -36.77 4.62
CA PRO A 32 14.26 -37.37 3.80
C PRO A 32 12.89 -37.47 4.50
N LYS A 33 12.87 -37.43 5.85
CA LYS A 33 11.67 -37.59 6.66
C LYS A 33 11.68 -36.66 7.86
N VAL A 34 10.50 -36.20 8.25
CA VAL A 34 10.28 -35.33 9.41
C VAL A 34 9.19 -35.93 10.28
N ARG A 35 9.41 -35.86 11.59
CA ARG A 35 8.42 -36.27 12.59
C ARG A 35 7.61 -35.06 13.03
N PHE A 36 6.30 -35.15 12.83
CA PHE A 36 5.35 -34.21 13.38
C PHE A 36 4.67 -34.83 14.58
N ARG A 37 4.43 -34.04 15.63
CA ARG A 37 3.70 -34.48 16.81
C ARG A 37 2.50 -33.56 17.01
N ASP A 38 1.30 -34.10 17.15
CA ASP A 38 0.12 -33.28 17.42
C ASP A 38 -0.02 -32.92 18.91
N GLU A 39 -0.96 -32.04 19.22
CA GLU A 39 -1.35 -31.68 20.60
C GLU A 39 -1.83 -32.88 21.44
N ASP A 40 -2.35 -33.93 20.79
CA ASP A 40 -2.85 -35.14 21.45
C ASP A 40 -1.74 -36.18 21.68
N GLY A 41 -0.50 -35.89 21.22
CA GLY A 41 0.68 -36.73 21.36
C GLY A 41 0.88 -37.78 20.27
N GLU A 42 0.06 -37.80 19.22
CA GLU A 42 0.23 -38.67 18.05
C GLU A 42 1.38 -38.19 17.16
N VAL A 43 2.16 -39.14 16.65
CA VAL A 43 3.33 -38.87 15.81
C VAL A 43 3.04 -39.26 14.37
N TYR A 44 3.28 -38.32 13.46
CA TYR A 44 3.14 -38.45 12.02
C TYR A 44 4.52 -38.40 11.37
N GLU A 45 4.93 -39.48 10.71
CA GLU A 45 6.16 -39.48 9.90
C GLU A 45 5.83 -39.02 8.48
N ALA A 46 6.31 -37.83 8.12
CA ALA A 46 6.02 -37.19 6.85
C ALA A 46 7.28 -37.13 5.97
N PRO A 47 7.26 -37.69 4.73
CA PRO A 47 8.37 -37.54 3.80
C PRO A 47 8.47 -36.10 3.28
N VAL A 48 9.71 -35.67 3.05
CA VAL A 48 10.04 -34.33 2.54
C VAL A 48 10.46 -34.44 1.08
N ASP A 49 9.67 -33.85 0.20
CA ASP A 49 10.02 -33.66 -1.20
C ASP A 49 10.70 -32.30 -1.38
N TRP A 50 12.04 -32.33 -1.42
CA TRP A 50 12.87 -31.14 -1.63
C TRP A 50 12.77 -30.60 -3.06
N ALA A 51 12.45 -31.44 -4.05
CA ALA A 51 12.29 -31.01 -5.43
C ALA A 51 10.97 -30.25 -5.63
N ALA A 52 9.87 -30.77 -5.07
CA ALA A 52 8.55 -30.14 -5.11
C ALA A 52 8.33 -29.08 -4.02
N ASN A 53 9.28 -28.90 -3.10
CA ASN A 53 9.18 -28.03 -1.92
C ASN A 53 7.96 -28.31 -1.04
N GLN A 54 7.65 -29.59 -0.83
CA GLN A 54 6.44 -30.04 -0.13
C GLN A 54 6.75 -31.14 0.88
N ILE A 55 5.98 -31.16 1.95
CA ILE A 55 5.90 -32.24 2.93
C ILE A 55 4.56 -32.92 2.72
N THR A 56 4.54 -34.23 2.53
CA THR A 56 3.30 -35.00 2.31
C THR A 56 3.01 -35.91 3.52
N GLY A 57 1.78 -36.39 3.65
CA GLY A 57 1.39 -37.28 4.75
C GLY A 57 0.75 -36.60 5.96
N LEU A 58 0.39 -35.32 5.86
CA LEU A 58 -0.30 -34.55 6.91
C LEU A 58 -1.83 -34.60 6.81
N GLY A 59 -2.38 -35.27 5.78
CA GLY A 59 -3.83 -35.37 5.56
C GLY A 59 -4.60 -35.99 6.73
N GLY A 60 -4.01 -36.98 7.43
CA GLY A 60 -4.63 -37.60 8.60
C GLY A 60 -4.87 -36.60 9.75
N TYR A 61 -3.88 -35.72 9.99
CA TYR A 61 -3.99 -34.65 10.97
C TYR A 61 -5.06 -33.61 10.58
N TYR A 62 -5.10 -33.20 9.31
CA TYR A 62 -6.11 -32.24 8.82
C TYR A 62 -7.54 -32.76 8.97
N ALA A 63 -7.76 -34.04 8.66
CA ALA A 63 -9.05 -34.69 8.81
C ALA A 63 -9.48 -34.81 10.28
N LYS A 64 -8.55 -35.20 11.16
CA LYS A 64 -8.78 -35.33 12.61
C LYS A 64 -9.22 -34.00 13.23
N ARG A 65 -8.55 -32.90 12.89
CA ARG A 65 -8.85 -31.55 13.39
C ARG A 65 -9.94 -30.82 12.60
N ARG A 66 -10.52 -31.44 11.56
CA ARG A 66 -11.55 -30.87 10.66
C ARG A 66 -11.16 -29.48 10.11
N LEU A 67 -9.89 -29.34 9.74
CA LEU A 67 -9.35 -28.03 9.34
C LEU A 67 -9.90 -27.58 7.99
N GLY A 68 -10.25 -26.30 7.91
CA GLY A 68 -10.80 -25.63 6.73
C GLY A 68 -9.78 -24.86 5.90
N VAL A 69 -10.20 -24.40 4.71
CA VAL A 69 -9.40 -23.48 3.88
C VAL A 69 -9.23 -22.16 4.63
N ASN A 70 -8.01 -21.60 4.59
CA ASN A 70 -7.58 -20.41 5.32
C ASN A 70 -7.48 -20.58 6.85
N GLU A 71 -7.57 -21.80 7.38
CA GLU A 71 -7.25 -22.05 8.77
C GLU A 71 -5.74 -22.16 8.98
N ALA A 72 -5.28 -21.76 10.16
CA ALA A 72 -3.86 -21.70 10.47
C ALA A 72 -3.44 -22.83 11.42
N ILE A 73 -2.27 -23.39 11.15
CA ILE A 73 -1.56 -24.31 12.03
C ILE A 73 -0.34 -23.59 12.56
N HIS A 74 -0.13 -23.64 13.87
CA HIS A 74 1.10 -23.20 14.50
C HIS A 74 2.07 -24.38 14.57
N LEU A 75 3.28 -24.17 14.07
CA LEU A 75 4.38 -25.12 14.06
C LEU A 75 5.35 -24.73 15.17
N ARG A 76 5.53 -25.55 16.20
CA ARG A 76 6.62 -25.37 17.17
C ARG A 76 7.73 -26.36 16.86
N LEU A 77 8.91 -25.81 16.58
CA LEU A 77 10.10 -26.55 16.21
C LEU A 77 10.90 -26.82 17.49
N GLU A 78 10.88 -28.07 17.97
CA GLU A 78 11.51 -28.52 19.22
C GLU A 78 12.39 -29.76 18.97
N GLY A 79 13.70 -29.63 19.19
CA GLY A 79 14.64 -30.75 19.04
C GLY A 79 14.71 -31.29 17.60
N GLU A 80 14.27 -32.54 17.41
CA GLU A 80 14.18 -33.21 16.10
C GLU A 80 12.72 -33.37 15.59
N GLU A 81 11.74 -32.82 16.32
CA GLU A 81 10.31 -32.97 16.02
C GLU A 81 9.64 -31.60 15.79
N ILE A 82 8.55 -31.62 15.01
CA ILE A 82 7.71 -30.43 14.78
C ILE A 82 6.35 -30.65 15.42
N LEU A 83 6.06 -29.90 16.47
CA LEU A 83 4.76 -29.89 17.12
C LEU A 83 3.74 -29.12 16.26
N LEU A 84 2.60 -29.74 15.99
CA LEU A 84 1.47 -29.20 15.25
C LEU A 84 0.38 -28.77 16.22
N GLU A 85 0.05 -27.48 16.21
CA GLU A 85 -1.07 -26.93 16.98
C GLU A 85 -2.09 -26.26 16.05
N ALA A 86 -3.36 -26.61 16.18
CA ALA A 86 -4.42 -26.02 15.36
C ALA A 86 -4.87 -24.68 15.97
N ALA A 87 -4.91 -23.61 15.16
CA ALA A 87 -5.29 -22.30 15.68
C ALA A 87 -6.82 -22.14 15.94
N SER A 88 -7.64 -23.14 15.61
CA SER A 88 -9.11 -23.07 15.73
C SER A 88 -9.66 -23.84 16.94
N LEU A 89 -9.96 -23.11 18.01
CA LEU A 89 -11.00 -23.48 18.98
C LEU A 89 -12.27 -22.68 18.64
N LYS A 90 -13.11 -23.21 17.73
CA LYS A 90 -14.49 -22.74 17.58
C LYS A 90 -15.47 -23.93 17.64
N PRO A 91 -16.42 -23.95 18.61
CA PRO A 91 -17.44 -24.99 18.66
C PRO A 91 -18.43 -24.86 17.49
N PRO A 92 -19.07 -25.97 17.06
CA PRO A 92 -19.83 -26.01 15.83
C PRO A 92 -21.17 -25.26 15.95
N ARG A 93 -21.42 -24.29 15.08
CA ARG A 93 -22.77 -23.73 14.85
C ARG A 93 -23.53 -24.61 13.85
N PRO A 94 -24.80 -24.96 14.12
CA PRO A 94 -25.60 -25.78 13.22
C PRO A 94 -25.99 -25.01 11.95
N ARG A 95 -25.96 -25.71 10.80
CA ARG A 95 -26.35 -25.23 9.47
C ARG A 95 -27.85 -24.90 9.43
N ALA A 96 -28.19 -23.68 9.00
CA ALA A 96 -29.53 -23.36 8.52
C ALA A 96 -29.68 -23.88 7.08
N VAL A 97 -30.78 -24.61 6.85
CA VAL A 97 -31.16 -25.20 5.57
C VAL A 97 -31.66 -24.09 4.65
N SER A 98 -31.12 -24.04 3.44
CA SER A 98 -31.61 -23.21 2.33
C SER A 98 -32.77 -23.93 1.63
N GLU A 99 -33.95 -23.32 1.63
CA GLU A 99 -35.13 -23.77 0.87
C GLU A 99 -35.06 -23.30 -0.58
N GLU A 100 -35.26 -24.23 -1.52
CA GLU A 100 -35.49 -24.00 -2.94
C GLU A 100 -36.96 -23.60 -3.21
N PRO A 101 -37.26 -22.73 -4.19
CA PRO A 101 -38.65 -22.49 -4.61
C PRO A 101 -39.06 -23.44 -5.75
N GLY A 102 -39.97 -24.36 -5.43
CA GLY A 102 -40.66 -25.24 -6.36
C GLY A 102 -41.99 -24.66 -6.89
N SER A 103 -42.24 -24.94 -8.17
CA SER A 103 -43.41 -24.67 -9.01
C SER A 103 -44.80 -24.96 -8.40
N ARG A 104 -45.86 -24.23 -8.80
CA ARG A 104 -46.94 -24.77 -9.66
C ARG A 104 -48.05 -23.75 -10.04
N ARG A 105 -48.48 -23.96 -11.28
CA ARG A 105 -49.59 -23.47 -12.13
C ARG A 105 -51.04 -23.48 -11.57
N GLU A 106 -51.82 -22.59 -12.19
CA GLU A 106 -53.11 -22.78 -12.92
C GLU A 106 -54.49 -22.45 -12.33
N ALA A 107 -55.28 -21.82 -13.23
CA ALA A 107 -56.74 -21.94 -13.48
C ALA A 107 -57.71 -21.22 -12.51
N GLU A 108 -58.81 -20.56 -12.91
CA GLU A 108 -59.59 -20.50 -14.15
C GLU A 108 -60.76 -19.48 -13.96
N ARG A 109 -61.25 -18.82 -15.04
CA ARG A 109 -62.67 -18.80 -15.52
C ARG A 109 -63.03 -17.63 -16.47
N SER A 110 -63.04 -17.97 -17.76
CA SER A 110 -64.04 -17.78 -18.85
C SER A 110 -65.16 -16.70 -18.81
N VAL A 111 -65.17 -15.67 -19.71
CA VAL A 111 -65.86 -15.41 -21.04
C VAL A 111 -67.41 -15.26 -21.08
N PRO A 112 -68.10 -14.71 -22.14
CA PRO A 112 -67.72 -13.86 -23.33
C PRO A 112 -68.78 -12.79 -23.81
N LYS A 113 -68.46 -11.94 -24.82
CA LYS A 113 -69.31 -11.64 -26.02
C LYS A 113 -68.62 -10.76 -27.12
N VAL A 114 -68.21 -11.38 -28.24
CA VAL A 114 -68.67 -11.24 -29.67
C VAL A 114 -69.23 -9.85 -30.10
N GLU A 115 -68.91 -9.14 -31.21
CA GLU A 115 -68.42 -9.46 -32.58
C GLU A 115 -68.01 -8.19 -33.40
N ALA A 116 -67.32 -8.45 -34.53
CA ALA A 116 -67.30 -7.72 -35.83
C ALA A 116 -66.51 -6.38 -36.02
N GLY A 117 -65.59 -6.38 -37.00
CA GLY A 117 -64.99 -5.18 -37.63
C GLY A 117 -65.40 -5.04 -39.12
N PRO A 118 -64.69 -4.30 -40.01
CA PRO A 118 -63.81 -3.13 -39.88
C PRO A 118 -64.30 -1.95 -40.80
N PRO A 119 -63.59 -0.80 -40.90
CA PRO A 119 -62.74 -0.60 -42.09
C PRO A 119 -61.45 0.23 -41.86
N LYS A 120 -60.45 0.00 -42.72
CA LYS A 120 -59.14 0.66 -42.76
C LYS A 120 -59.23 2.18 -42.90
N ARG A 121 -58.60 2.93 -41.99
CA ARG A 121 -58.13 4.31 -42.21
C ARG A 121 -56.64 4.39 -41.89
N ILE A 122 -55.84 4.64 -42.93
CA ILE A 122 -54.45 5.06 -42.80
C ILE A 122 -54.48 6.54 -42.42
N ARG A 123 -54.03 6.91 -41.22
CA ARG A 123 -53.53 8.26 -40.94
C ARG A 123 -52.46 8.24 -39.85
N VAL A 124 -51.23 8.49 -40.30
CA VAL A 124 -50.20 9.36 -39.72
C VAL A 124 -49.84 9.12 -38.26
N THR A 125 -48.62 8.60 -38.09
CA THR A 125 -47.85 8.46 -36.84
C THR A 125 -47.82 9.75 -36.00
N PRO A 126 -48.29 9.75 -34.74
CA PRO A 126 -47.71 10.63 -33.75
C PRO A 126 -46.33 10.05 -33.40
N TYR A 127 -45.28 10.84 -33.60
CA TYR A 127 -43.95 10.55 -33.07
C TYR A 127 -44.09 10.07 -31.62
N PRO A 128 -43.41 8.99 -31.18
CA PRO A 128 -43.18 8.81 -29.77
C PRO A 128 -42.52 10.12 -29.31
N LYS A 129 -43.16 10.83 -28.38
CA LYS A 129 -42.46 11.84 -27.61
C LYS A 129 -41.37 11.06 -26.89
N GLU A 130 -40.20 11.00 -27.51
CA GLU A 130 -38.96 10.71 -26.82
C GLU A 130 -38.98 11.64 -25.62
N VAL A 131 -39.07 11.03 -24.45
CA VAL A 131 -38.92 11.70 -23.17
C VAL A 131 -37.50 12.26 -23.23
N LEU A 132 -37.39 13.55 -23.54
CA LEU A 132 -36.13 14.25 -23.83
C LEU A 132 -35.22 14.41 -22.59
N TYR A 133 -35.50 13.69 -21.51
CA TYR A 133 -34.71 13.65 -20.30
C TYR A 133 -34.67 12.21 -19.78
N PRO A 134 -33.53 11.50 -19.95
CA PRO A 134 -33.26 10.33 -19.13
C PRO A 134 -33.30 10.79 -17.67
N HIS A 135 -34.24 10.25 -16.86
CA HIS A 135 -34.22 10.43 -15.40
C HIS A 135 -33.10 9.65 -14.72
N THR A 136 -32.16 9.07 -15.48
CA THR A 136 -30.90 8.61 -14.95
C THR A 136 -30.06 9.86 -14.67
N PRO A 137 -29.79 10.24 -13.41
CA PRO A 137 -28.88 11.32 -13.14
C PRO A 137 -27.58 11.00 -13.87
N ALA A 138 -27.12 11.92 -14.72
CA ALA A 138 -25.82 11.79 -15.36
C ALA A 138 -24.80 11.49 -14.25
N PRO A 139 -23.89 10.52 -14.45
CA PRO A 139 -22.85 10.24 -13.46
C PRO A 139 -22.15 11.57 -13.16
N LEU A 140 -22.19 12.01 -11.89
CA LEU A 140 -21.51 13.24 -11.51
C LEU A 140 -20.04 13.07 -11.89
N GLU A 141 -19.54 13.97 -12.75
CA GLU A 141 -18.13 13.97 -13.08
C GLU A 141 -17.34 14.17 -11.79
N PRO A 142 -16.30 13.36 -11.56
CA PRO A 142 -15.55 13.46 -10.34
C PRO A 142 -14.86 14.80 -10.26
N PRO A 143 -14.77 15.38 -9.06
CA PRO A 143 -14.15 16.66 -8.89
C PRO A 143 -12.65 16.57 -9.19
N GLY A 144 -12.04 17.66 -9.68
CA GLY A 144 -10.60 17.73 -9.97
C GLY A 144 -9.78 17.03 -8.89
N PHE A 145 -9.92 17.48 -7.63
CA PHE A 145 -9.23 16.96 -6.44
C PHE A 145 -9.27 15.43 -6.24
N ALA A 146 -10.26 14.73 -6.80
CA ALA A 146 -10.32 13.28 -6.76
C ALA A 146 -9.15 12.66 -7.53
N HIS A 147 -8.80 13.23 -8.69
CA HIS A 147 -7.68 12.78 -9.49
C HIS A 147 -6.33 13.09 -8.82
N GLU A 148 -6.18 14.24 -8.14
CA GLU A 148 -4.99 14.50 -7.32
C GLU A 148 -4.83 13.47 -6.21
N LEU A 149 -5.91 13.11 -5.49
CA LEU A 149 -5.86 12.10 -4.44
C LEU A 149 -5.54 10.70 -4.98
N GLU A 150 -6.11 10.31 -6.11
CA GLU A 150 -5.75 9.06 -6.79
C GLU A 150 -4.26 9.03 -7.14
N ARG A 151 -3.72 10.16 -7.64
CA ARG A 151 -2.28 10.34 -7.86
C ARG A 151 -1.46 10.38 -6.57
N LEU A 152 -2.05 10.47 -5.38
CA LEU A 152 -1.35 10.37 -4.10
C LEU A 152 -1.47 8.99 -3.46
N GLY A 153 -2.08 8.03 -4.18
CA GLY A 153 -2.22 6.64 -3.76
C GLY A 153 -3.52 6.33 -3.03
N PHE A 154 -4.53 7.19 -3.15
CA PHE A 154 -5.87 6.89 -2.63
C PHE A 154 -6.73 6.15 -3.65
N SER A 155 -7.60 5.27 -3.19
CA SER A 155 -8.66 4.65 -3.99
C SER A 155 -10.01 5.29 -3.65
N ARG A 156 -10.75 5.76 -4.65
CA ARG A 156 -12.10 6.31 -4.47
C ARG A 156 -13.11 5.20 -4.14
N GLU A 157 -13.92 5.41 -3.12
CA GLU A 157 -14.97 4.46 -2.68
C GLU A 157 -16.37 4.84 -3.15
N THR A 158 -16.67 6.15 -3.26
CA THR A 158 -17.99 6.65 -3.65
C THR A 158 -17.95 7.38 -4.99
N GLY A 159 -19.07 7.32 -5.73
CA GLY A 159 -19.26 8.02 -7.01
C GLY A 159 -19.94 9.39 -6.89
N GLY A 160 -20.09 9.92 -5.67
CA GLY A 160 -20.76 11.20 -5.42
C GLY A 160 -20.46 11.77 -4.03
N PRO A 161 -20.92 12.99 -3.74
CA PRO A 161 -20.71 13.67 -2.47
C PRO A 161 -21.48 12.98 -1.32
N PRO A 162 -20.93 12.93 -0.10
CA PRO A 162 -19.54 13.25 0.23
C PRO A 162 -18.57 12.25 -0.41
N TRP A 163 -17.52 12.78 -1.04
CA TRP A 163 -16.53 12.00 -1.79
C TRP A 163 -15.61 11.25 -0.83
N ARG A 164 -15.66 9.92 -0.83
CA ARG A 164 -14.89 9.08 0.08
C ARG A 164 -13.71 8.44 -0.64
N PHE A 165 -12.56 8.48 0.03
CA PHE A 165 -11.32 7.91 -0.44
C PHE A 165 -10.69 7.06 0.65
N ARG A 166 -10.00 5.99 0.25
CA ARG A 166 -9.26 5.09 1.14
C ARG A 166 -7.78 5.08 0.76
N ALA A 167 -6.92 5.22 1.75
CA ALA A 167 -5.50 4.94 1.64
C ALA A 167 -5.21 3.56 2.20
N ALA A 168 -4.72 2.64 1.36
CA ALA A 168 -4.30 1.30 1.74
C ALA A 168 -2.78 1.25 1.95
N LEU A 169 -2.32 1.42 3.19
CA LEU A 169 -0.90 1.45 3.58
C LEU A 169 -0.46 0.11 4.18
N GLY A 170 -0.98 -1.01 3.65
CA GLY A 170 -0.74 -2.35 4.15
C GLY A 170 -1.55 -2.67 5.41
N ARG A 171 -0.90 -2.80 6.58
CA ARG A 171 -1.58 -3.06 7.87
C ARG A 171 -2.33 -1.83 8.41
N ARG A 172 -2.00 -0.65 7.91
CA ARG A 172 -2.69 0.60 8.21
C ARG A 172 -3.58 0.94 7.04
N THR A 173 -4.83 1.28 7.33
CA THR A 173 -5.74 1.88 6.37
C THR A 173 -6.40 3.07 7.02
N TYR A 174 -6.67 4.11 6.24
CA TYR A 174 -7.54 5.18 6.69
C TYR A 174 -8.37 5.70 5.54
N SER A 175 -9.57 6.19 5.88
CA SER A 175 -10.51 6.78 4.94
C SER A 175 -10.68 8.26 5.22
N ILE A 176 -10.90 9.02 4.16
CA ILE A 176 -11.21 10.45 4.19
C ILE A 176 -12.51 10.71 3.45
N ALA A 177 -13.35 11.59 4.00
CA ALA A 177 -14.52 12.13 3.30
C ALA A 177 -14.29 13.60 2.99
N LEU A 178 -14.50 13.99 1.74
CA LEU A 178 -14.35 15.37 1.28
C LEU A 178 -15.64 15.85 0.64
N LEU A 179 -15.99 17.11 0.89
CA LEU A 179 -17.15 17.77 0.32
C LEU A 179 -16.74 19.16 -0.16
N ARG A 180 -17.10 19.55 -1.39
CA ARG A 180 -16.87 20.95 -1.80
C ARG A 180 -17.79 21.87 -1.01
N LEU A 181 -17.27 23.05 -0.70
CA LEU A 181 -18.06 24.12 -0.10
C LEU A 181 -19.29 24.39 -0.99
N GLY A 182 -20.50 24.21 -0.42
CA GLY A 182 -21.77 24.39 -1.12
C GLY A 182 -22.31 23.18 -1.92
N GLU A 183 -21.60 22.05 -1.99
CA GLU A 183 -22.03 20.86 -2.76
C GLU A 183 -22.98 19.93 -1.98
N GLY A 184 -23.04 20.03 -0.65
CA GLY A 184 -23.90 19.17 0.16
C GLY A 184 -23.99 19.61 1.62
N ASN A 185 -24.53 18.74 2.46
CA ASN A 185 -24.68 19.01 3.89
C ASN A 185 -23.39 18.71 4.65
N VAL A 186 -22.76 19.74 5.21
CA VAL A 186 -21.50 19.62 5.94
C VAL A 186 -21.68 18.88 7.28
N MET A 187 -22.90 18.79 7.83
CA MET A 187 -23.18 17.96 9.00
C MET A 187 -22.93 16.47 8.72
N GLU A 188 -23.17 16.01 7.49
CA GLU A 188 -22.93 14.61 7.11
C GLU A 188 -21.43 14.26 7.23
N LEU A 189 -20.54 15.20 6.95
CA LEU A 189 -19.09 14.99 7.14
C LEU A 189 -18.75 14.78 8.63
N GLN A 190 -19.36 15.56 9.51
CA GLN A 190 -19.16 15.45 10.96
C GLN A 190 -19.72 14.12 11.50
N GLU A 191 -20.88 13.69 11.02
CA GLU A 191 -21.49 12.40 11.36
C GLU A 191 -20.62 11.22 10.89
N LEU A 192 -20.07 11.28 9.68
CA LEU A 192 -19.18 10.23 9.18
C LEU A 192 -17.87 10.14 9.96
N ARG A 193 -17.33 11.28 10.42
CA ARG A 193 -16.15 11.31 11.28
C ARG A 193 -16.46 10.77 12.68
N SER A 194 -17.56 11.22 13.29
CA SER A 194 -17.94 10.84 14.67
C SER A 194 -18.37 9.37 14.79
N SER A 195 -19.01 8.82 13.77
CA SER A 195 -19.35 7.39 13.69
C SER A 195 -18.15 6.48 13.43
N GLY A 196 -16.97 7.04 13.09
CA GLY A 196 -15.76 6.30 12.74
C GLY A 196 -15.78 5.66 11.35
N ALA A 197 -16.77 5.97 10.51
CA ALA A 197 -16.83 5.52 9.12
C ALA A 197 -15.66 6.09 8.29
N VAL A 198 -15.25 7.33 8.60
CA VAL A 198 -14.01 7.93 8.11
C VAL A 198 -13.14 8.43 9.24
N ARG A 199 -11.82 8.38 9.03
CA ARG A 199 -10.86 8.87 10.03
C ARG A 199 -10.73 10.38 9.99
N TYR A 200 -10.72 10.95 8.78
CA TYR A 200 -10.69 12.39 8.57
C TYR A 200 -11.86 12.79 7.69
N ALA A 201 -12.38 13.98 7.94
CA ALA A 201 -13.37 14.62 7.08
C ALA A 201 -12.90 16.03 6.80
N GLY A 202 -13.20 16.57 5.62
CA GLY A 202 -12.77 17.92 5.27
C GLY A 202 -13.62 18.62 4.21
N ILE A 203 -13.60 19.94 4.29
CA ILE A 203 -14.27 20.83 3.35
C ILE A 203 -13.26 21.26 2.30
N VAL A 204 -13.64 21.09 1.04
CA VAL A 204 -12.82 21.49 -0.12
C VAL A 204 -13.27 22.86 -0.59
N ALA A 205 -12.40 23.86 -0.50
CA ALA A 205 -12.69 25.20 -1.04
C ALA A 205 -11.40 25.83 -1.61
N PRO A 206 -11.50 26.65 -2.66
CA PRO A 206 -10.34 27.37 -3.20
C PRO A 206 -9.74 28.30 -2.15
N GLU A 207 -8.45 28.61 -2.30
CA GLU A 207 -7.72 29.50 -1.37
C GLU A 207 -8.35 30.89 -1.22
N SER A 208 -9.06 31.38 -2.25
CA SER A 208 -9.80 32.65 -2.18
C SER A 208 -10.91 32.67 -1.13
N LEU A 209 -11.45 31.50 -0.77
CA LEU A 209 -12.48 31.32 0.26
C LEU A 209 -11.93 30.70 1.54
N ARG A 210 -10.59 30.67 1.71
CA ARG A 210 -9.91 30.02 2.83
C ARG A 210 -10.46 30.46 4.19
N GLU A 211 -10.60 31.76 4.44
CA GLU A 211 -11.05 32.27 5.75
C GLU A 211 -12.49 31.85 6.11
N GLU A 212 -13.36 31.72 5.10
CA GLU A 212 -14.72 31.23 5.29
C GLU A 212 -14.71 29.72 5.54
N ALA A 213 -14.05 28.96 4.67
CA ALA A 213 -13.97 27.51 4.75
C ALA A 213 -13.27 27.03 6.03
N LEU A 214 -12.25 27.73 6.50
CA LEU A 214 -11.53 27.43 7.73
C LEU A 214 -12.41 27.68 8.97
N ARG A 215 -13.20 28.77 8.98
CA ARG A 215 -14.15 29.05 10.06
C ARG A 215 -15.22 27.97 10.16
N GLU A 216 -15.79 27.58 9.02
CA GLU A 216 -16.77 26.50 8.96
C GLU A 216 -16.16 25.16 9.37
N ALA A 217 -14.99 24.81 8.82
CA ALA A 217 -14.29 23.57 9.15
C ALA A 217 -13.98 23.45 10.65
N ARG A 218 -13.50 24.54 11.27
CA ARG A 218 -13.24 24.59 12.72
C ARG A 218 -14.51 24.41 13.54
N SER A 219 -15.62 25.02 13.14
CA SER A 219 -16.89 24.91 13.87
C SER A 219 -17.43 23.48 13.93
N LEU A 220 -17.11 22.68 12.90
CA LEU A 220 -17.57 21.29 12.76
C LEU A 220 -16.52 20.26 13.15
N GLY A 221 -15.33 20.71 13.54
CA GLY A 221 -14.19 19.83 13.82
C GLY A 221 -13.82 18.98 12.61
N VAL A 222 -13.81 19.56 11.41
CA VAL A 222 -13.34 18.93 10.16
C VAL A 222 -12.14 19.72 9.62
N SER A 223 -11.41 19.17 8.66
CA SER A 223 -10.20 19.80 8.11
C SER A 223 -10.53 20.68 6.89
N TYR A 224 -9.81 21.77 6.70
CA TYR A 224 -9.86 22.53 5.45
C TYR A 224 -8.92 21.91 4.40
N VAL A 225 -9.36 21.81 3.14
CA VAL A 225 -8.55 21.27 2.05
C VAL A 225 -8.65 22.19 0.83
N SER A 226 -7.52 22.73 0.38
CA SER A 226 -7.40 23.48 -0.87
C SER A 226 -7.15 22.54 -2.06
N PRO A 227 -7.92 22.68 -3.17
CA PRO A 227 -7.58 22.03 -4.44
C PRO A 227 -6.19 22.41 -4.97
N GLU A 228 -5.77 23.66 -4.80
CA GLU A 228 -4.48 24.18 -5.24
C GLU A 228 -3.33 23.50 -4.48
N ALA A 229 -3.48 23.33 -3.17
CA ALA A 229 -2.52 22.63 -2.33
C ALA A 229 -2.41 21.15 -2.69
N LEU A 230 -3.54 20.47 -2.93
CA LEU A 230 -3.54 19.08 -3.44
C LEU A 230 -2.86 18.96 -4.81
N GLN A 231 -3.11 19.90 -5.71
CA GLN A 231 -2.46 19.93 -7.01
C GLN A 231 -0.95 20.11 -6.88
N LYS A 232 -0.50 21.04 -6.02
CA LYS A 232 0.93 21.28 -5.75
C LYS A 232 1.59 20.03 -5.14
N LEU A 233 0.95 19.39 -4.17
CA LEU A 233 1.43 18.13 -3.55
C LEU A 233 1.52 16.99 -4.60
N SER A 234 0.53 16.88 -5.50
CA SER A 234 0.57 15.91 -6.59
C SER A 234 1.73 16.15 -7.58
N ARG A 235 2.10 17.41 -7.82
CA ARG A 235 3.25 17.76 -8.67
C ARG A 235 4.57 17.45 -7.96
N LEU A 236 4.67 17.76 -6.66
CA LEU A 236 5.87 17.45 -5.86
C LEU A 236 6.16 15.95 -5.82
N ARG A 237 5.13 15.10 -5.90
CA ARG A 237 5.28 13.63 -6.00
C ARG A 237 6.20 13.18 -7.13
N SER A 238 6.30 13.95 -8.22
CA SER A 238 7.17 13.62 -9.35
C SER A 238 8.67 13.71 -9.04
N VAL A 239 9.05 14.48 -8.02
CA VAL A 239 10.44 14.73 -7.62
C VAL A 239 10.78 14.03 -6.31
N PHE A 240 9.80 13.90 -5.41
CA PHE A 240 9.96 13.29 -4.10
C PHE A 240 8.84 12.28 -3.86
N PRO A 241 9.08 11.10 -3.25
CA PRO A 241 8.09 10.03 -3.14
C PRO A 241 7.00 10.31 -2.08
N LEU A 242 6.21 11.36 -2.31
CA LEU A 242 5.06 11.75 -1.49
C LEU A 242 3.87 10.80 -1.68
N GLY A 243 3.01 10.73 -0.67
CA GLY A 243 1.78 9.94 -0.73
C GLY A 243 0.80 10.21 0.40
N ALA A 244 -0.03 9.22 0.70
CA ALA A 244 -1.11 9.37 1.65
C ALA A 244 -0.65 9.68 3.09
N LEU A 245 0.57 9.34 3.51
CA LEU A 245 1.03 9.71 4.86
C LEU A 245 1.25 11.22 5.01
N ASP A 246 1.69 11.90 3.95
CA ASP A 246 1.89 13.35 3.95
C ASP A 246 0.55 14.09 4.04
N VAL A 247 -0.45 13.59 3.31
CA VAL A 247 -1.84 14.07 3.39
C VAL A 247 -2.40 13.86 4.79
N GLU A 248 -2.16 12.69 5.40
CA GLU A 248 -2.60 12.42 6.77
C GLU A 248 -1.99 13.40 7.78
N ARG A 249 -0.69 13.70 7.67
CA ARG A 249 0.01 14.66 8.53
C ARG A 249 -0.66 16.04 8.49
N MET A 250 -1.04 16.51 7.30
CA MET A 250 -1.72 17.80 7.11
C MET A 250 -3.16 17.76 7.67
N LEU A 251 -3.91 16.69 7.38
CA LEU A 251 -5.27 16.53 7.90
C LEU A 251 -5.33 16.46 9.43
N GLN A 252 -4.32 15.86 10.07
CA GLN A 252 -4.16 15.85 11.53
C GLN A 252 -3.95 17.25 12.10
N ALA A 253 -3.22 18.12 11.39
CA ALA A 253 -3.07 19.53 11.74
C ALA A 253 -4.34 20.37 11.46
N GLY A 254 -5.37 19.77 10.86
CA GLY A 254 -6.68 20.39 10.60
C GLY A 254 -6.75 21.22 9.32
N ARG A 255 -5.67 21.30 8.53
CA ARG A 255 -5.66 22.04 7.26
C ARG A 255 -4.67 21.44 6.26
N LEU A 256 -5.05 21.50 4.99
CA LEU A 256 -4.23 21.19 3.83
C LEU A 256 -4.40 22.37 2.87
N ASP A 257 -3.60 23.41 3.07
CA ASP A 257 -3.54 24.64 2.29
C ASP A 257 -2.12 24.87 1.77
N VAL A 258 -1.93 25.87 0.89
CA VAL A 258 -0.62 26.16 0.30
C VAL A 258 0.40 26.54 1.37
N GLU A 259 -0.03 27.26 2.41
CA GLU A 259 0.81 27.67 3.54
C GLU A 259 1.30 26.46 4.36
N ALA A 260 0.42 25.50 4.65
CA ALA A 260 0.82 24.26 5.35
C ALA A 260 1.83 23.44 4.53
N LEU A 261 1.81 23.58 3.19
CA LEU A 261 2.74 22.89 2.31
C LEU A 261 4.14 23.51 2.31
N GLU A 262 4.29 24.80 2.63
CA GLU A 262 5.60 25.49 2.66
C GLU A 262 6.60 24.77 3.59
N GLY A 263 6.13 24.27 4.74
CA GLY A 263 6.97 23.50 5.65
C GLY A 263 7.49 22.19 5.04
N LEU A 264 6.64 21.47 4.29
CA LEU A 264 7.05 20.27 3.56
C LEU A 264 8.01 20.61 2.41
N GLU A 265 7.79 21.73 1.72
CA GLU A 265 8.67 22.18 0.65
C GLU A 265 10.05 22.57 1.16
N ASN A 266 10.13 23.20 2.34
CA ASN A 266 11.39 23.49 3.00
C ASN A 266 12.12 22.20 3.42
N GLU A 267 11.38 21.20 3.93
CA GLU A 267 11.92 19.86 4.25
C GLU A 267 12.49 19.17 3.01
N ILE A 268 11.73 19.15 1.90
CA ILE A 268 12.19 18.58 0.62
C ILE A 268 13.38 19.35 0.07
N SER A 269 13.35 20.68 0.12
CA SER A 269 14.45 21.56 -0.30
C SER A 269 15.72 21.27 0.51
N GLY A 270 15.59 21.04 1.81
CA GLY A 270 16.69 20.63 2.68
C GLY A 270 17.32 19.31 2.23
N LEU A 271 16.51 18.29 1.97
CA LEU A 271 16.99 16.99 1.47
C LEU A 271 17.64 17.09 0.07
N LEU A 272 17.12 17.96 -0.80
CA LEU A 272 17.77 18.25 -2.08
C LEU A 272 19.10 19.00 -1.89
N GLY A 273 19.19 19.88 -0.89
CA GLY A 273 20.43 20.52 -0.45
C GLY A 273 21.48 19.51 0.02
N GLU A 274 21.09 18.51 0.81
CA GLU A 274 21.98 17.41 1.22
C GLU A 274 22.52 16.64 0.00
N ARG A 275 21.68 16.39 -1.01
CA ARG A 275 22.14 15.76 -2.27
C ARG A 275 23.11 16.64 -3.03
N ALA A 276 22.90 17.95 -3.05
CA ALA A 276 23.82 18.90 -3.67
C ALA A 276 25.16 18.91 -2.91
N ALA A 277 25.14 18.94 -1.58
CA ALA A 277 26.33 18.85 -0.73
C ALA A 277 27.11 17.55 -0.97
N PHE A 278 26.43 16.41 -1.02
CA PHE A 278 27.04 15.12 -1.35
C PHE A 278 27.72 15.15 -2.72
N SER A 279 27.05 15.72 -3.72
CA SER A 279 27.59 15.85 -5.08
C SER A 279 28.82 16.76 -5.14
N ALA A 280 28.81 17.87 -4.39
CA ALA A 280 29.94 18.78 -4.28
C ALA A 280 31.18 18.09 -3.69
N VAL A 281 31.00 17.32 -2.62
CA VAL A 281 32.08 16.54 -2.01
C VAL A 281 32.62 15.50 -2.99
N LEU A 282 31.76 14.80 -3.75
CA LEU A 282 32.20 13.87 -4.79
C LEU A 282 33.03 14.56 -5.89
N LEU A 283 32.61 15.75 -6.34
CA LEU A 283 33.35 16.53 -7.33
C LEU A 283 34.72 16.96 -6.80
N CYS A 284 34.81 17.38 -5.54
CA CYS A 284 36.09 17.68 -4.90
C CYS A 284 36.99 16.44 -4.79
N LEU A 285 36.43 15.29 -4.40
CA LEU A 285 37.18 14.02 -4.32
C LEU A 285 37.60 13.48 -5.68
N ALA A 286 36.96 13.88 -6.78
CA ALA A 286 37.32 13.43 -8.12
C ALA A 286 38.74 13.89 -8.52
N GLU A 287 39.20 15.01 -7.95
CA GLU A 287 40.55 15.53 -8.16
C GLU A 287 41.62 14.76 -7.34
N VAL A 288 41.22 13.94 -6.37
CA VAL A 288 42.13 13.16 -5.53
C VAL A 288 42.44 11.81 -6.20
N PRO A 289 43.72 11.53 -6.55
CA PRO A 289 44.07 10.26 -7.18
C PRO A 289 43.80 9.06 -6.28
N SER A 290 43.51 7.90 -6.89
CA SER A 290 43.39 6.64 -6.15
C SER A 290 44.67 6.30 -5.37
N GLN A 291 44.53 5.60 -4.24
CA GLN A 291 45.60 5.21 -3.32
C GLN A 291 46.36 6.39 -2.69
N LYS A 292 45.77 7.59 -2.67
CA LYS A 292 46.30 8.77 -1.96
C LYS A 292 45.56 9.02 -0.66
N VAL A 293 46.32 9.48 0.32
CA VAL A 293 45.81 9.97 1.60
C VAL A 293 45.52 11.45 1.48
N PHE A 294 44.40 11.88 2.04
CA PHE A 294 43.97 13.28 2.12
C PHE A 294 43.35 13.56 3.48
N LEU A 295 43.31 14.83 3.84
CA LEU A 295 42.71 15.32 5.08
C LEU A 295 41.33 15.92 4.81
N LEU A 296 40.48 15.93 5.84
CA LEU A 296 39.21 16.67 5.82
C LEU A 296 39.42 18.14 5.44
N ALA A 297 40.53 18.74 5.90
CA ALA A 297 40.88 20.12 5.58
C ALA A 297 41.04 20.37 4.08
N ASP A 298 41.62 19.42 3.33
CA ASP A 298 41.83 19.53 1.89
C ASP A 298 40.49 19.56 1.14
N VAL A 299 39.53 18.75 1.58
CA VAL A 299 38.17 18.73 1.01
C VAL A 299 37.40 20.01 1.38
N MET A 300 37.55 20.47 2.63
CA MET A 300 36.91 21.70 3.11
C MET A 300 37.36 22.94 2.34
N GLU A 301 38.62 23.00 1.93
CA GLU A 301 39.12 24.05 1.04
C GLU A 301 38.43 24.01 -0.33
N GLY A 302 38.30 22.82 -0.92
CA GLY A 302 37.65 22.63 -2.22
C GLY A 302 36.15 22.92 -2.23
N VAL A 303 35.44 22.71 -1.11
CA VAL A 303 33.99 22.99 -1.01
C VAL A 303 33.66 24.31 -0.32
N GLY A 304 34.67 25.10 0.06
CA GLY A 304 34.52 26.32 0.87
C GLY A 304 33.60 27.37 0.24
N GLU A 305 33.59 27.49 -1.09
CA GLU A 305 32.71 28.41 -1.83
C GLU A 305 31.23 28.03 -1.74
N MET A 306 30.91 26.78 -1.37
CA MET A 306 29.55 26.26 -1.28
C MET A 306 28.95 26.39 0.11
N GLY A 307 29.69 26.95 1.08
CA GLY A 307 29.19 27.20 2.44
C GLY A 307 28.87 25.92 3.24
N LEU A 308 29.50 24.79 2.91
CA LEU A 308 29.27 23.53 3.61
C LEU A 308 29.92 23.53 5.00
N GLU A 309 29.20 23.03 5.99
CA GLU A 309 29.71 22.85 7.34
C GLU A 309 30.65 21.63 7.44
N ALA A 310 31.67 21.72 8.29
CA ALA A 310 32.65 20.65 8.46
C ALA A 310 32.04 19.35 9.00
N ASP A 311 30.99 19.45 9.82
CA ASP A 311 30.25 18.28 10.31
C ASP A 311 29.55 17.53 9.17
N SER A 312 28.90 18.26 8.25
CA SER A 312 28.22 17.70 7.09
C SER A 312 29.19 17.01 6.13
N VAL A 313 30.33 17.66 5.81
CA VAL A 313 31.37 17.06 4.96
C VAL A 313 31.92 15.79 5.59
N ARG A 314 32.22 15.81 6.90
CA ARG A 314 32.70 14.63 7.61
C ARG A 314 31.69 13.48 7.54
N GLN A 315 30.40 13.75 7.79
CA GLN A 315 29.36 12.73 7.69
C GLN A 315 29.29 12.11 6.28
N ILE A 316 29.41 12.92 5.23
CA ILE A 316 29.46 12.44 3.85
C ILE A 316 30.68 11.52 3.63
N LEU A 317 31.87 11.91 4.11
CA LEU A 317 33.07 11.08 4.01
C LEU A 317 32.93 9.74 4.76
N GLU A 318 32.26 9.74 5.93
CA GLU A 318 31.98 8.49 6.66
C GLU A 318 31.01 7.59 5.88
N VAL A 319 30.00 8.14 5.21
CA VAL A 319 29.10 7.36 4.32
C VAL A 319 29.89 6.74 3.17
N LEU A 320 30.82 7.49 2.57
CA LEU A 320 31.68 7.01 1.48
C LEU A 320 32.71 5.94 1.93
N CYS A 321 32.99 5.83 3.24
CA CYS A 321 33.81 4.76 3.80
C CYS A 321 33.05 3.43 3.92
N GLY A 322 31.71 3.47 4.02
CA GLY A 322 30.87 2.30 4.25
C GLY A 322 30.31 1.67 2.97
N PRO A 323 29.76 0.45 3.03
CA PRO A 323 28.93 -0.09 1.97
C PRO A 323 27.68 0.79 1.74
N PRO A 324 27.20 0.94 0.50
CA PRO A 324 27.65 0.24 -0.71
C PRO A 324 28.83 0.91 -1.43
N PHE A 325 29.29 2.10 -1.00
CA PHE A 325 30.29 2.88 -1.73
C PHE A 325 31.70 2.32 -1.59
N LEU A 326 32.16 2.07 -0.35
CA LEU A 326 33.52 1.59 -0.03
C LEU A 326 34.65 2.36 -0.74
N MET A 327 34.40 3.60 -1.16
CA MET A 327 35.30 4.43 -1.96
C MET A 327 36.48 4.94 -1.14
N LEU A 328 36.25 5.13 0.17
CA LEU A 328 37.24 5.65 1.11
C LEU A 328 37.61 4.60 2.17
N LYS A 329 38.80 4.77 2.76
CA LYS A 329 39.18 4.12 4.01
C LYS A 329 39.57 5.19 5.01
N ARG A 330 38.84 5.30 6.11
CA ARG A 330 39.28 6.10 7.25
C ARG A 330 40.55 5.51 7.86
N LEU A 331 41.58 6.33 8.02
CA LEU A 331 42.86 5.94 8.64
C LEU A 331 42.93 6.44 10.08
N SER A 332 42.62 7.71 10.29
CA SER A 332 42.57 8.38 11.59
C SER A 332 41.46 9.45 11.59
N PRO A 333 41.16 10.13 12.70
CA PRO A 333 40.18 11.20 12.72
C PRO A 333 40.54 12.33 11.73
N GLY A 334 39.71 12.52 10.70
CA GLY A 334 39.94 13.55 9.67
C GLY A 334 40.94 13.16 8.57
N GLU A 335 41.43 11.91 8.56
CA GLU A 335 42.38 11.41 7.56
C GLU A 335 41.82 10.19 6.84
N TYR A 336 41.83 10.24 5.51
CA TYR A 336 41.15 9.28 4.64
C TYR A 336 42.08 8.86 3.49
N LEU A 337 41.96 7.60 3.09
CA LEU A 337 42.61 7.05 1.89
C LEU A 337 41.56 6.86 0.79
N MET A 338 41.82 7.40 -0.41
CA MET A 338 41.06 7.08 -1.63
C MET A 338 41.36 5.64 -2.04
N ARG A 339 40.38 4.74 -2.00
CA ARG A 339 40.55 3.36 -2.46
C ARG A 339 40.45 3.24 -3.98
N SER A 340 39.49 3.94 -4.56
CA SER A 340 39.19 3.99 -5.99
C SER A 340 38.91 5.43 -6.42
N SER A 341 38.94 5.71 -7.72
CA SER A 341 38.44 7.00 -8.22
C SER A 341 36.92 7.09 -7.99
N VAL A 342 36.42 8.32 -7.94
CA VAL A 342 34.98 8.60 -7.80
C VAL A 342 34.20 7.97 -8.96
N GLU A 343 34.71 8.09 -10.18
CA GLU A 343 34.11 7.54 -11.39
C GLU A 343 33.93 6.01 -11.29
N ALA A 344 34.99 5.29 -10.92
CA ALA A 344 34.95 3.83 -10.80
C ALA A 344 33.98 3.37 -9.70
N ALA A 345 33.96 4.06 -8.55
CA ALA A 345 33.05 3.73 -7.45
C ALA A 345 31.57 3.95 -7.83
N LEU A 346 31.27 5.03 -8.55
CA LEU A 346 29.92 5.30 -9.04
C LEU A 346 29.48 4.31 -10.11
N GLU A 347 30.39 3.89 -10.99
CA GLU A 347 30.13 2.83 -11.96
C GLU A 347 29.80 1.50 -11.28
N GLU A 348 30.60 1.09 -10.29
CA GLU A 348 30.34 -0.13 -9.52
C GLU A 348 28.99 -0.06 -8.79
N LEU A 349 28.66 1.08 -8.18
CA LEU A 349 27.38 1.30 -7.52
C LEU A 349 26.20 1.23 -8.51
N ALA A 350 26.35 1.80 -9.71
CA ALA A 350 25.34 1.75 -10.75
C ALA A 350 25.10 0.31 -11.23
N GLN A 351 26.17 -0.46 -11.45
CA GLN A 351 26.10 -1.88 -11.81
C GLN A 351 25.42 -2.70 -10.70
N TYR A 352 25.78 -2.47 -9.44
CA TYR A 352 25.14 -3.11 -8.29
C TYR A 352 23.64 -2.80 -8.23
N ALA A 353 23.26 -1.54 -8.39
CA ALA A 353 21.86 -1.12 -8.38
C ALA A 353 21.06 -1.75 -9.53
N GLN A 354 21.63 -1.80 -10.73
CA GLN A 354 21.02 -2.48 -11.88
C GLN A 354 20.82 -3.98 -11.61
N PHE A 355 21.83 -4.66 -11.06
CA PHE A 355 21.73 -6.08 -10.73
C PHE A 355 20.64 -6.37 -9.70
N VAL A 356 20.57 -5.57 -8.63
CA VAL A 356 19.50 -5.68 -7.63
C VAL A 356 18.13 -5.41 -8.26
N GLY A 357 18.04 -4.39 -9.12
CA GLY A 357 16.82 -4.04 -9.87
C GLY A 357 16.32 -5.19 -10.74
N MET A 358 17.21 -5.84 -11.51
CA MET A 358 16.86 -7.01 -12.35
C MET A 358 16.30 -8.16 -11.51
N ARG A 359 16.87 -8.42 -10.33
CA ARG A 359 16.40 -9.49 -9.44
C ARG A 359 15.03 -9.20 -8.85
N LEU A 360 14.77 -7.95 -8.49
CA LEU A 360 13.45 -7.52 -7.99
C LEU A 360 12.39 -7.57 -9.11
N GLY A 361 12.74 -7.13 -10.32
CA GLY A 361 11.87 -7.21 -11.49
C GLY A 361 11.52 -8.65 -11.90
N ALA A 362 12.50 -9.57 -11.83
CA ALA A 362 12.29 -10.99 -12.14
C ALA A 362 11.37 -11.71 -11.13
N THR A 363 11.14 -11.14 -9.94
CA THR A 363 10.21 -11.70 -8.94
C THR A 363 8.77 -11.19 -9.06
N VAL A 364 8.47 -10.30 -10.02
CA VAL A 364 7.13 -9.74 -10.26
C VAL A 364 6.46 -10.36 -11.52
N GLY A 365 7.07 -11.42 -12.09
CA GLY A 365 6.53 -12.19 -13.22
C GLY A 365 5.61 -13.33 -12.81
#